data_AF-N8V8P8-F1
#
_entry.id   AF-N8V8P8-F1
#
_cell.length_a   1.000
_cell.length_b   1.000
_cell.length_c   1.000
_cell.angle_alpha   90.00
_cell.angle_beta   90.00
_cell.angle_gamma   90.00
#
_symmetry.space_group_name_H-M   'P 1'
#
loop_
_entity.id
_entity.type
_entity.pdbx_description
1 polymer ?
#
loop_
_entity_poly.entity_id
_entity_poly.type
_entity_poly.pdbx_seq_one_letter_code
_entity_poly.pdbx_strand_id
1 'polypeptide(L)'
;MEGGLDYLKAVIVDDSLGLAEELENRMAHVIGTYQDEWRTAVENPEIRKRFQTYINASAEEQADPYIQFTEVRDQIRPLNEAERSVDRIPMVEA
;
A
#
# COMPACT_ATOMS: atom_id res chain seq x y z
N MET A 1 -6.25 43.03 -2.79
CA MET A 1 -5.36 42.85 -1.63
C MET A 1 -4.69 44.19 -1.37
N GLU A 2 -5.22 44.98 -0.44
CA GLU A 2 -4.56 46.22 -0.02
C GLU A 2 -3.31 45.83 0.79
N GLY A 3 -2.13 46.28 0.36
CA GLY A 3 -0.84 46.00 1.03
C GLY A 3 0.23 45.26 0.21
N GLY A 4 -0.11 44.69 -0.94
CA GLY A 4 0.87 44.14 -1.90
C GLY A 4 1.84 43.09 -1.33
N LEU A 5 3.06 43.05 -1.86
CA LEU A 5 4.11 42.09 -1.48
C LEU A 5 4.59 42.27 -0.03
N ASP A 6 4.60 43.50 0.48
CA ASP A 6 5.07 43.80 1.82
C ASP A 6 4.10 43.26 2.88
N TYR A 7 2.79 43.38 2.64
CA TYR A 7 1.79 42.74 3.49
C TYR A 7 1.91 41.22 3.48
N LEU A 8 2.15 40.61 2.31
CA LEU A 8 2.33 39.16 2.21
C LEU A 8 3.55 38.68 3.02
N LYS A 9 4.67 39.43 2.98
CA LYS A 9 5.84 39.14 3.79
C LYS A 9 5.54 39.24 5.29
N ALA A 10 4.86 40.29 5.72
CA ALA A 10 4.49 40.46 7.13
C ALA A 10 3.63 39.29 7.62
N VAL A 11 2.66 38.84 6.82
CA VAL A 11 1.78 37.72 7.19
C VAL A 11 2.52 36.38 7.21
N ILE A 12 3.34 36.09 6.19
CA ILE A 12 3.94 34.75 6.02
C ILE A 12 5.25 34.60 6.80
N VAL A 13 6.10 35.63 6.78
CA VAL A 13 7.46 35.58 7.35
C VAL A 13 7.44 36.05 8.80
N ASP A 14 6.75 37.16 9.06
CA ASP A 14 6.74 37.78 10.40
C ASP A 14 5.57 37.29 11.27
N ASP A 15 4.76 36.35 10.76
CA ASP A 15 3.52 35.85 11.39
C ASP A 15 2.69 36.98 12.01
N SER A 16 2.48 38.08 11.26
CA SER A 16 1.80 39.26 11.78
C SER A 16 0.36 39.01 12.21
N LEU A 17 -0.22 37.86 11.87
CA LEU A 17 -1.55 37.41 12.27
C LEU A 17 -1.53 36.49 13.50
N GLY A 18 -0.36 36.00 13.93
CA GLY A 18 -0.20 35.11 15.08
C GLY A 18 -0.85 33.74 14.89
N LEU A 19 -0.92 33.24 13.65
CA LEU A 19 -1.66 32.03 13.30
C LEU A 19 -0.76 30.80 13.20
N ALA A 20 0.57 30.97 13.14
CA ALA A 20 1.48 29.85 12.89
C ALA A 20 1.32 28.72 13.93
N GLU A 21 1.31 29.06 15.21
CA GLU A 21 1.16 28.07 16.29
C GLU A 21 -0.19 27.33 16.21
N GLU A 22 -1.28 28.04 15.90
CA GLU A 22 -2.60 27.43 15.75
C GLU A 22 -2.63 26.45 14.56
N LEU A 23 -2.04 26.84 13.43
CA LEU A 23 -1.98 26.00 12.24
C LEU A 23 -1.10 24.77 12.45
N GLU A 24 0.03 24.90 13.15
CA GLU A 24 0.87 23.77 13.55
C GLU A 24 0.12 22.81 14.46
N ASN A 25 -0.62 23.32 15.46
CA ASN A 25 -1.44 22.49 16.34
C ASN A 25 -2.54 21.73 15.57
N ARG A 26 -3.15 22.36 14.57
CA ARG A 26 -4.12 21.70 13.68
C ARG A 26 -3.48 20.61 12.84
N MET A 27 -2.30 20.86 12.27
CA MET A 27 -1.57 19.86 11.50
C MET A 27 -1.15 18.67 12.38
N ALA A 28 -0.63 18.96 13.58
CA ALA A 28 -0.27 17.94 14.57
C ALA A 28 -1.48 17.06 14.95
N HIS A 29 -2.67 17.65 15.07
CA HIS A 29 -3.89 16.88 15.29
C HIS A 29 -4.22 15.93 14.13
N VAL A 30 -4.15 16.40 12.87
CA VAL A 30 -4.38 15.56 11.69
C VAL A 30 -3.37 14.40 11.63
N ILE A 31 -2.09 14.69 11.87
CA ILE A 31 -1.03 13.67 11.90
C ILE A 31 -1.28 12.67 13.04
N GLY A 32 -1.56 13.16 14.25
CA GLY A 32 -1.76 12.33 15.43
C GLY A 32 -3.04 11.49 15.43
N THR A 33 -3.99 11.82 14.55
CA THR A 33 -5.27 11.08 14.40
C THR A 33 -5.34 10.28 13.10
N TYR A 34 -4.35 10.37 12.22
CA TYR A 34 -4.29 9.58 11.01
C TYR A 34 -4.16 8.09 11.34
N GLN A 35 -5.05 7.28 10.76
CA GLN A 35 -5.03 5.83 10.86
C GLN A 35 -5.06 5.21 9.46
N ASP A 36 -4.14 4.28 9.22
CA ASP A 36 -4.11 3.48 7.99
C ASP A 36 -4.55 2.05 8.28
N GLU A 37 -5.71 1.67 7.75
CA GLU A 37 -6.27 0.33 7.90
C GLU A 37 -5.41 -0.73 7.22
N TRP A 38 -4.73 -0.39 6.11
CA TRP A 38 -3.85 -1.33 5.41
C TRP A 38 -2.58 -1.57 6.19
N ARG A 39 -1.95 -0.51 6.71
CA ARG A 39 -0.84 -0.68 7.64
C ARG A 39 -1.24 -1.55 8.83
N THR A 40 -2.42 -1.30 9.41
CA THR A 40 -2.94 -2.09 10.53
C THR A 40 -3.10 -3.56 10.14
N ALA A 41 -3.67 -3.84 8.96
CA ALA A 41 -3.85 -5.19 8.44
C ALA A 41 -2.53 -5.91 8.21
N VAL A 42 -1.51 -5.20 7.72
CA VAL A 42 -0.18 -5.75 7.43
C VAL A 42 0.67 -5.89 8.70
N GLU A 43 0.60 -4.99 9.67
CA GLU A 43 1.49 -5.02 10.85
C GLU A 43 0.96 -5.89 11.98
N ASN A 44 -0.37 -6.02 12.12
CA ASN A 44 -0.99 -6.85 13.15
C ASN A 44 -1.02 -8.34 12.73
N PRO A 45 -0.27 -9.25 13.42
CA PRO A 45 -0.23 -10.66 13.07
C PRO A 45 -1.60 -11.36 13.11
N GLU A 46 -2.48 -10.98 14.02
CA GLU A 46 -3.81 -11.59 14.16
C GLU A 46 -4.76 -11.16 13.04
N ILE A 47 -4.62 -9.92 12.55
CA ILE A 47 -5.38 -9.45 11.39
C ILE A 47 -4.81 -10.04 10.11
N ARG A 48 -3.47 -10.06 9.95
CA ARG A 48 -2.78 -10.69 8.81
C ARG A 48 -3.23 -12.12 8.55
N LYS A 49 -3.41 -12.94 9.59
CA LYS A 49 -3.88 -14.34 9.47
C LYS A 49 -5.21 -14.49 8.72
N ARG A 50 -6.05 -13.45 8.71
CA ARG A 50 -7.35 -13.46 8.01
C ARG A 50 -7.18 -13.39 6.48
N PHE A 51 -6.03 -12.96 5.98
CA PHE A 51 -5.75 -12.81 4.54
C PHE A 51 -5.10 -14.06 3.93
N GLN A 52 -5.39 -15.25 4.47
CA GLN A 52 -5.00 -16.53 3.88
C GLN A 52 -6.12 -17.03 2.97
N THR A 53 -5.78 -17.64 1.83
CA THR A 53 -6.77 -18.12 0.86
C THR A 53 -7.64 -19.24 1.46
N TYR A 54 -7.05 -20.14 2.25
CA TYR A 54 -7.78 -21.21 2.95
C TYR A 54 -7.22 -21.45 4.37
N ILE A 55 -8.07 -21.34 5.39
CA ILE A 55 -7.66 -21.49 6.81
C ILE A 55 -7.14 -22.90 7.17
N ASN A 56 -7.43 -23.90 6.35
CA ASN A 56 -7.14 -25.31 6.62
C ASN A 56 -5.99 -25.88 5.77
N ALA A 57 -5.29 -25.04 5.00
CA ALA A 57 -4.24 -25.47 4.08
C ALA A 57 -2.97 -24.64 4.29
N SER A 58 -1.81 -25.29 4.26
CA SER A 58 -0.50 -24.63 4.24
C SER A 58 -0.30 -23.82 2.96
N ALA A 59 0.65 -22.88 2.97
CA ALA A 59 0.96 -22.07 1.79
C ALA A 59 1.37 -22.91 0.57
N GLU A 60 2.03 -24.05 0.79
CA GLU A 60 2.41 -25.02 -0.25
C GLU A 60 1.17 -25.73 -0.82
N GLU A 61 0.20 -26.11 0.02
CA GLU A 61 -1.07 -26.70 -0.42
C GLU A 61 -1.98 -25.71 -1.17
N GLN A 62 -1.79 -24.41 -0.93
CA GLN A 62 -2.51 -23.34 -1.62
C GLN A 62 -1.85 -22.90 -2.93
N ALA A 63 -0.60 -23.30 -3.19
CA ALA A 63 0.07 -22.97 -4.43
C ALA A 63 -0.61 -23.71 -5.58
N ASP A 64 -1.15 -22.97 -6.54
CA ASP A 64 -1.74 -23.56 -7.74
C ASP A 64 -0.65 -24.35 -8.50
N PRO A 65 -0.75 -25.69 -8.59
CA PRO A 65 0.28 -26.52 -9.23
C PRO A 65 0.40 -26.27 -10.74
N TYR A 66 -0.57 -25.55 -11.33
CA TYR A 66 -0.61 -25.17 -12.74
C TYR A 66 0.04 -23.81 -13.02
N ILE A 67 0.30 -22.99 -11.99
CA ILE A 67 1.01 -21.71 -12.18
C ILE A 67 2.52 -21.95 -12.07
N GLN A 68 3.21 -21.78 -13.20
CA GLN A 68 4.67 -21.82 -13.29
C GLN A 68 5.22 -20.40 -13.11
N PHE A 69 6.34 -20.25 -12.40
CA PHE A 69 6.95 -18.94 -12.11
C PHE A 69 8.37 -18.83 -12.68
N THR A 70 8.78 -17.60 -12.99
CA THR A 70 10.16 -17.22 -13.32
C THR A 70 10.50 -15.89 -12.63
N GLU A 71 11.78 -15.57 -12.53
CA GLU A 71 12.24 -14.26 -12.08
C GLU A 71 12.58 -13.36 -13.27
N VAL A 72 12.19 -12.09 -13.18
CA VAL A 72 12.63 -11.04 -14.09
C VAL A 72 13.00 -9.82 -13.25
N ARG A 73 14.27 -9.39 -13.32
CA ARG A 73 14.79 -8.27 -12.53
C ARG A 73 14.54 -8.44 -11.03
N ASP A 74 14.85 -9.63 -10.51
CA ASP A 74 14.70 -10.01 -9.10
C ASP A 74 13.24 -10.00 -8.58
N GLN A 75 12.25 -9.95 -9.49
CA GLN A 75 10.84 -10.09 -9.14
C GLN A 75 10.25 -11.39 -9.70
N ILE A 76 9.58 -12.14 -8.84
CA ILE A 76 8.85 -13.36 -9.21
C ILE A 76 7.62 -12.96 -10.02
N ARG A 77 7.44 -13.60 -11.18
CA ARG A 77 6.24 -13.47 -12.00
C ARG A 77 5.79 -14.83 -12.56
N PRO A 78 4.50 -14.99 -12.92
CA PRO A 78 4.06 -16.18 -13.64
C PRO A 78 4.69 -16.24 -15.04
N LEU A 79 4.92 -17.44 -15.56
CA LEU A 79 5.30 -17.67 -16.96
C LEU A 79 4.22 -17.16 -17.91
N ASN A 80 4.66 -16.51 -18.99
CA ASN A 80 3.77 -16.12 -20.07
C ASN A 80 3.41 -17.34 -20.93
N GLU A 81 2.48 -17.18 -21.87
CA GLU A 81 1.99 -18.28 -22.69
C GLU A 81 3.09 -19.00 -23.48
N ALA A 82 4.07 -18.26 -24.00
CA ALA A 82 5.18 -18.82 -24.78
C ALA A 82 6.21 -19.57 -23.91
N GLU A 83 6.29 -19.26 -22.61
CA GLU A 83 7.24 -19.86 -21.67
C GLU A 83 6.68 -21.09 -20.96
N ARG A 84 5.35 -21.27 -20.95
CA ARG A 84 4.69 -22.40 -20.29
C ARG A 84 4.98 -23.71 -21.03
N SER A 85 5.28 -24.77 -20.28
CA SER A 85 5.39 -26.11 -20.86
C SER A 85 4.00 -26.70 -21.13
N VAL A 86 3.72 -27.07 -22.38
CA VAL A 86 2.41 -27.63 -22.80
C VAL A 86 2.19 -29.07 -22.32
N ASP A 87 3.24 -29.77 -21.89
CA ASP A 87 3.23 -31.21 -21.58
C ASP A 87 2.55 -31.59 -20.24
N ARG A 88 1.86 -30.65 -19.59
CA ARG A 88 1.22 -30.85 -18.27
C ARG A 88 -0.30 -30.67 -18.29
N ILE A 89 -1.06 -31.31 -19.19
CA ILE A 89 -2.52 -31.40 -18.97
C ILE A 89 -3.11 -32.70 -19.55
N PRO A 90 -3.86 -33.52 -18.79
CA PRO A 90 -5.04 -34.13 -19.34
C PRO A 90 -6.18 -33.12 -19.27
N MET A 91 -6.64 -32.69 -20.45
CA MET A 91 -7.91 -32.00 -20.63
C MET A 91 -9.02 -32.80 -19.91
N VAL A 92 -9.63 -32.23 -18.87
CA VAL A 92 -10.86 -32.80 -18.32
C VAL A 92 -11.99 -32.32 -19.23
N GLU A 93 -12.50 -33.20 -20.07
CA GLU A 93 -13.73 -32.94 -20.83
C GLU A 93 -14.90 -32.72 -19.86
N ALA A 94 -15.77 -31.78 -20.24
CA ALA A 94 -16.92 -31.31 -19.48
C ALA A 94 -18.03 -32.36 -19.34
#